data_AF-A0A0G0VMV2-F1
#
_entry.id   AF-A0A0G0VMV2-F1
#
_cell.length_a   1.000
_cell.length_b   1.000
_cell.length_c   1.000
_cell.angle_alpha   90.00
_cell.angle_beta   90.00
_cell.angle_gamma   90.00
#
_symmetry.space_group_name_H-M   'P 1'
#
loop_
_entity.id
_entity.type
_entity.pdbx_description
1 polymer ?
#
loop_
_entity_poly.entity_id
_entity_poly.type
_entity_poly.pdbx_seq_one_letter_code
_entity_poly.pdbx_strand_id
1 'polypeptide(L)'
;NSLGEHIKEASVGDAVEILGFDKVPDVGIVFTKGGKAEAPVSVREESIPPQNPEGIVSLTLAAETQGALEAIVSALPTGAKLVSKKTGEITTADVLFAKSIGAIVLGFNVKIRPEVLKLAATEKVLVKNYKLIYEMLSEINDVIEGKELSMQEEIYGVAKILARFPYEKTEVLGIAVTDGRVAKGDKARIVRGDEVVGEARITSLRQGKEQISKVETGEEAGIIITPFLDFTIGDMVICHG
;
A
#
# COMPACT_ATOMS: atom_id res chain seq x y z
N ASN A 1 -8.27 -21.88 -42.90
CA ASN A 1 -6.81 -22.10 -42.74
C ASN A 1 -6.11 -20.75 -42.82
N SER A 2 -4.78 -20.67 -42.69
CA SER A 2 -4.01 -19.42 -42.84
C SER A 2 -4.08 -18.77 -44.23
N LEU A 3 -4.69 -19.44 -45.21
CA LEU A 3 -4.94 -18.94 -46.57
C LEU A 3 -6.38 -18.42 -46.75
N GLY A 4 -7.18 -18.39 -45.68
CA GLY A 4 -8.56 -17.89 -45.71
C GLY A 4 -9.60 -18.89 -46.26
N GLU A 5 -9.21 -20.13 -46.53
CA GLU A 5 -10.11 -21.15 -47.05
C GLU A 5 -10.77 -21.98 -45.94
N HIS A 6 -12.02 -22.38 -46.17
CA HIS A 6 -12.75 -23.28 -45.29
C HIS A 6 -12.27 -24.72 -45.46
N ILE A 7 -11.72 -25.28 -44.39
CA ILE A 7 -11.22 -26.65 -44.34
C ILE A 7 -12.04 -27.47 -43.34
N LYS A 8 -12.29 -28.74 -43.67
CA LYS A 8 -13.04 -29.66 -42.79
C LYS A 8 -12.14 -30.49 -41.86
N GLU A 9 -10.86 -30.59 -42.22
CA GLU A 9 -9.86 -31.38 -41.51
C GLU A 9 -8.54 -30.59 -41.46
N ALA A 10 -7.78 -30.76 -40.38
CA ALA A 10 -6.49 -30.11 -40.14
C ALA A 10 -5.48 -31.14 -39.65
N SER A 11 -4.23 -31.04 -40.11
CA SER A 11 -3.14 -31.95 -39.75
C SER A 11 -2.15 -31.31 -38.77
N VAL A 12 -1.21 -32.12 -38.25
CA VAL A 12 -0.17 -31.65 -37.33
C VAL A 12 0.70 -30.59 -38.03
N GLY A 13 0.81 -29.41 -37.43
CA GLY A 13 1.58 -28.28 -37.97
C GLY A 13 0.75 -27.24 -38.73
N ASP A 14 -0.52 -27.53 -39.02
CA ASP A 14 -1.42 -26.58 -39.66
C ASP A 14 -1.90 -25.52 -38.66
N ALA A 15 -1.74 -24.24 -39.00
CA ALA A 15 -2.38 -23.16 -38.29
C ALA A 15 -3.83 -23.00 -38.76
N VAL A 16 -4.77 -23.15 -37.82
CA VAL A 16 -6.22 -23.11 -38.10
C VAL A 16 -6.94 -22.15 -37.18
N GLU A 17 -7.93 -21.46 -37.74
CA GLU A 17 -8.86 -20.64 -36.98
C GLU A 17 -10.09 -21.49 -36.64
N ILE A 18 -10.44 -21.53 -35.36
CA ILE A 18 -11.58 -22.29 -34.85
C ILE A 18 -12.61 -21.28 -34.33
N LEU A 19 -13.79 -21.30 -34.92
CA LEU A 19 -14.91 -20.42 -34.58
C LEU A 19 -15.97 -21.19 -33.79
N GLY A 20 -16.71 -20.49 -32.92
CA GLY A 20 -17.85 -21.06 -32.17
C GLY A 20 -17.60 -21.35 -30.69
N PHE A 21 -16.60 -20.71 -30.07
CA PHE A 21 -16.46 -20.75 -28.62
C PHE A 21 -17.49 -19.83 -27.93
N ASP A 22 -18.12 -20.30 -26.85
CA ASP A 22 -19.02 -19.48 -26.02
C ASP A 22 -18.27 -18.38 -25.25
N LYS A 23 -16.98 -18.59 -24.98
CA LYS A 23 -16.07 -17.62 -24.35
C LYS A 23 -14.70 -17.65 -25.03
N VAL A 24 -14.06 -16.49 -25.16
CA VAL A 24 -12.72 -16.39 -25.74
C VAL A 24 -11.72 -17.13 -24.83
N PRO A 25 -11.00 -18.14 -25.35
CA PRO A 25 -10.00 -18.87 -24.57
C PRO A 25 -8.71 -18.08 -24.37
N ASP A 26 -8.00 -18.34 -23.26
CA ASP A 26 -6.68 -17.78 -22.98
C ASP A 26 -5.58 -18.34 -23.92
N VAL A 27 -4.52 -17.56 -24.15
CA VAL A 27 -3.39 -17.98 -25.01
C VAL A 27 -2.56 -19.07 -24.31
N GLY A 28 -2.30 -20.16 -25.02
CA GLY A 28 -1.45 -21.26 -24.54
C GLY A 28 -2.20 -22.48 -23.98
N ILE A 29 -3.53 -22.50 -24.03
CA ILE A 29 -4.31 -23.68 -23.60
C ILE A 29 -4.26 -24.81 -24.65
N VAL A 30 -4.31 -26.07 -24.17
CA VAL A 30 -4.33 -27.26 -25.03
C VAL A 30 -5.77 -27.74 -25.18
N PHE A 31 -6.25 -27.87 -26.41
CA PHE A 31 -7.57 -28.42 -26.72
C PHE A 31 -7.48 -29.93 -26.98
N THR A 32 -8.42 -30.71 -26.44
CA THR A 32 -8.52 -32.16 -26.69
C THR A 32 -9.86 -32.51 -27.34
N LYS A 33 -9.83 -33.40 -28.35
CA LYS A 33 -11.03 -33.84 -29.07
C LYS A 33 -11.76 -34.91 -28.23
N GLY A 34 -12.94 -34.57 -27.72
CA GLY A 34 -13.86 -35.55 -27.12
C GLY A 34 -13.89 -35.68 -25.59
N GLY A 35 -13.33 -34.73 -24.85
CA GLY A 35 -13.59 -34.63 -23.41
C GLY A 35 -14.87 -33.83 -23.17
N LYS A 36 -15.80 -34.33 -22.35
CA LYS A 36 -16.72 -33.43 -21.64
C LYS A 36 -15.83 -32.39 -20.97
N ALA A 37 -16.08 -31.10 -21.21
CA ALA A 37 -15.51 -30.07 -20.36
C ALA A 37 -15.88 -30.47 -18.93
N GLU A 38 -14.88 -30.85 -18.13
CA GLU A 38 -15.09 -30.93 -16.69
C GLU A 38 -15.55 -29.53 -16.29
N ALA A 39 -16.78 -29.47 -15.79
CA ALA A 39 -17.32 -28.25 -15.22
C ALA A 39 -16.27 -27.71 -14.23
N PRO A 40 -16.10 -26.38 -14.12
CA PRO A 40 -15.26 -25.83 -13.07
C PRO A 40 -15.71 -26.48 -11.76
N VAL A 41 -14.78 -27.14 -11.09
CA VAL A 41 -15.01 -27.74 -9.78
C VAL A 41 -15.71 -26.67 -8.95
N SER A 42 -16.95 -26.96 -8.54
CA SER A 42 -17.70 -26.16 -7.60
C SER A 42 -16.82 -26.03 -6.35
N VAL A 43 -16.13 -24.90 -6.22
CA VAL A 43 -15.48 -24.53 -4.98
C VAL A 43 -16.62 -24.33 -3.99
N ARG A 44 -16.82 -25.36 -3.17
CA ARG A 44 -17.58 -25.24 -1.92
C ARG A 44 -17.00 -24.05 -1.18
N GLU A 45 -17.86 -23.20 -0.63
CA GLU A 45 -17.48 -22.26 0.43
C GLU A 45 -16.96 -23.07 1.62
N GLU A 46 -15.71 -23.52 1.53
CA GLU A 46 -14.92 -23.82 2.70
C GLU A 46 -14.48 -22.48 3.25
N SER A 47 -14.99 -22.15 4.43
CA SER A 47 -14.47 -21.10 5.28
C SER A 47 -12.96 -21.29 5.43
N ILE A 48 -12.17 -20.49 4.72
CA ILE A 48 -10.71 -20.52 4.83
C ILE A 48 -10.34 -19.90 6.18
N PRO A 49 -9.78 -20.65 7.14
CA PRO A 49 -9.16 -20.04 8.32
C PRO A 49 -7.90 -19.29 7.89
N PRO A 50 -7.53 -18.17 8.53
CA PRO A 50 -6.34 -17.41 8.15
C PRO A 50 -5.11 -18.21 8.59
N GLN A 51 -4.49 -18.91 7.66
CA GLN A 51 -3.15 -19.45 7.84
C GLN A 51 -2.37 -19.22 6.55
N ASN A 52 -1.57 -18.14 6.55
CA ASN A 52 -0.56 -17.89 5.55
C ASN A 52 0.55 -18.94 5.73
N PRO A 53 0.68 -19.96 4.87
CA PRO A 53 1.76 -20.93 4.99
C PRO A 53 2.99 -20.30 4.33
N GLU A 54 3.93 -19.85 5.16
CA GLU A 54 5.30 -19.43 4.80
C GLU A 54 5.44 -18.50 3.58
N GLY A 55 5.44 -17.19 3.82
CA GLY A 55 6.20 -16.21 3.02
C GLY A 55 5.71 -15.87 1.61
N ILE A 56 4.54 -16.35 1.16
CA ILE A 56 4.00 -15.99 -0.17
C ILE A 56 2.98 -14.86 -0.06
N VAL A 57 3.30 -13.70 -0.63
CA VAL A 57 2.45 -12.50 -0.66
C VAL A 57 1.88 -12.31 -2.06
N SER A 58 0.55 -12.26 -2.17
CA SER A 58 -0.13 -12.02 -3.45
C SER A 58 -0.22 -10.54 -3.76
N LEU A 59 0.16 -10.15 -4.98
CA LEU A 59 0.26 -8.75 -5.42
C LEU A 59 -0.50 -8.51 -6.73
N THR A 60 -1.07 -7.32 -6.86
CA THR A 60 -1.52 -6.75 -8.14
C THR A 60 -0.73 -5.47 -8.41
N LEU A 61 -0.31 -5.25 -9.65
CA LEU A 61 0.59 -4.16 -10.01
C LEU A 61 0.01 -3.29 -11.14
N ALA A 62 0.00 -1.98 -10.92
CA ALA A 62 -0.31 -0.99 -11.94
C ALA A 62 0.87 -0.02 -12.09
N ALA A 63 1.27 0.30 -13.32
CA ALA A 63 2.36 1.25 -13.57
C ALA A 63 2.00 2.24 -14.68
N GLU A 64 2.59 3.43 -14.64
CA GLU A 64 2.37 4.46 -15.67
C GLU A 64 2.80 3.99 -17.07
N THR A 65 3.94 3.28 -17.16
CA THR A 65 4.52 2.83 -18.42
C THR A 65 4.79 1.32 -18.42
N GLN A 66 4.74 0.72 -19.60
CA GLN A 66 5.06 -0.70 -19.78
C GLN A 66 6.49 -1.04 -19.35
N GLY A 67 7.46 -0.16 -19.63
CA GLY A 67 8.86 -0.39 -19.26
C GLY A 67 9.08 -0.44 -17.75
N ALA A 68 8.41 0.45 -16.99
CA ALA A 68 8.44 0.39 -15.54
C ALA A 68 7.78 -0.89 -15.00
N LEU A 69 6.65 -1.29 -15.60
CA LEU A 69 5.95 -2.52 -15.23
C LEU A 69 6.87 -3.74 -15.38
N GLU A 70 7.55 -3.88 -16.52
CA GLU A 70 8.47 -4.99 -16.77
C GLU A 70 9.68 -4.97 -15.83
N ALA A 71 10.27 -3.80 -15.61
CA ALA A 71 11.40 -3.65 -14.69
C ALA A 71 11.06 -4.09 -13.26
N ILE A 72 9.87 -3.71 -12.76
CA ILE A 72 9.40 -4.11 -11.43
C ILE A 72 9.17 -5.62 -11.38
N VAL A 73 8.46 -6.17 -12.37
CA VAL A 73 8.13 -7.60 -12.42
C VAL A 73 9.39 -8.47 -12.44
N SER A 74 10.42 -8.07 -13.20
CA SER A 74 11.71 -8.77 -13.23
C SER A 74 12.51 -8.66 -11.93
N ALA A 75 12.22 -7.66 -11.11
CA ALA A 75 12.93 -7.40 -9.85
C ALA A 75 12.17 -7.87 -8.60
N LEU A 76 10.98 -8.47 -8.75
CA LEU A 76 10.18 -8.94 -7.62
C LEU A 76 10.94 -10.01 -6.82
N PRO A 77 10.92 -9.93 -5.48
CA PRO A 77 11.61 -10.89 -4.64
C PRO A 77 10.93 -12.26 -4.63
N THR A 78 11.69 -13.29 -4.29
CA THR A 78 11.15 -14.64 -4.04
C THR A 78 10.12 -14.57 -2.91
N GLY A 79 8.92 -15.11 -3.13
CA GLY A 79 7.78 -14.98 -2.21
C GLY A 79 6.74 -13.96 -2.65
N ALA A 80 7.07 -13.07 -3.59
CA ALA A 80 6.06 -12.23 -4.24
C ALA A 80 5.34 -12.99 -5.36
N LYS A 81 4.04 -13.21 -5.21
CA LYS A 81 3.19 -13.79 -6.25
C LYS A 81 2.41 -12.70 -6.97
N LEU A 82 2.85 -12.34 -8.16
CA LEU A 82 2.11 -11.41 -9.01
C LEU A 82 0.87 -12.09 -9.62
N VAL A 83 -0.32 -11.62 -9.26
CA VAL A 83 -1.60 -12.18 -9.72
C VAL A 83 -2.18 -11.41 -10.91
N SER A 84 -1.96 -10.10 -10.95
CA SER A 84 -2.38 -9.25 -12.06
C SER A 84 -1.41 -8.10 -12.27
N LYS A 85 -1.21 -7.71 -13.53
CA LYS A 85 -0.41 -6.55 -13.91
C LYS A 85 -1.08 -5.77 -15.03
N LYS A 86 -1.02 -4.45 -14.98
CA LYS A 86 -1.54 -3.58 -16.04
C LYS A 86 -0.80 -2.25 -16.11
N THR A 87 -0.99 -1.53 -17.21
CA THR A 87 -0.61 -0.13 -17.34
C THR A 87 -1.79 0.79 -17.04
N GLY A 88 -1.49 1.98 -16.52
CA GLY A 88 -2.48 3.00 -16.18
C GLY A 88 -2.94 2.96 -14.71
N GLU A 89 -4.00 3.72 -14.42
CA GLU A 89 -4.42 3.99 -13.03
C GLU A 89 -5.04 2.77 -12.31
N ILE A 90 -4.96 2.81 -10.98
CA ILE A 90 -5.69 1.87 -10.12
C ILE A 90 -7.16 2.29 -10.07
N THR A 91 -8.06 1.32 -10.21
CA THR A 91 -9.51 1.47 -10.24
C THR A 91 -10.16 0.73 -9.09
N THR A 92 -11.44 1.02 -8.84
CA THR A 92 -12.23 0.31 -7.83
C THR A 92 -12.37 -1.19 -8.14
N ALA A 93 -12.40 -1.57 -9.42
CA ALA A 93 -12.43 -2.97 -9.84
C ALA A 93 -11.16 -3.73 -9.40
N ASP A 94 -9.99 -3.09 -9.44
CA ASP A 94 -8.75 -3.73 -8.98
C ASP A 94 -8.78 -3.98 -7.47
N VAL A 95 -9.35 -3.05 -6.69
CA VAL A 95 -9.51 -3.20 -5.23
C VAL A 95 -10.45 -4.36 -4.91
N LEU A 96 -11.58 -4.47 -5.61
CA LEU A 96 -12.53 -5.57 -5.41
C LEU A 96 -11.94 -6.91 -5.84
N PHE A 97 -11.19 -6.93 -6.95
CA PHE A 97 -10.47 -8.12 -7.37
C PHE A 97 -9.44 -8.53 -6.33
N ALA A 98 -8.59 -7.60 -5.87
CA ALA A 98 -7.58 -7.85 -4.85
C ALA A 98 -8.18 -8.35 -3.53
N LYS A 99 -9.33 -7.80 -3.10
CA LYS A 99 -10.10 -8.31 -1.95
C LYS A 99 -10.43 -9.79 -2.11
N SER A 100 -10.96 -10.18 -3.27
CA SER A 100 -11.44 -11.56 -3.50
C SER A 100 -10.34 -12.62 -3.41
N ILE A 101 -9.08 -12.23 -3.68
CA ILE A 101 -7.91 -13.10 -3.71
C ILE A 101 -6.94 -12.86 -2.54
N GLY A 102 -7.24 -11.91 -1.64
CA GLY A 102 -6.34 -11.52 -0.56
C GLY A 102 -5.01 -10.91 -1.04
N ALA A 103 -5.04 -10.14 -2.13
CA ALA A 103 -3.84 -9.50 -2.69
C ALA A 103 -3.69 -8.04 -2.25
N ILE A 104 -2.45 -7.56 -2.26
CA ILE A 104 -2.10 -6.15 -2.10
C ILE A 104 -2.13 -5.46 -3.47
N VAL A 105 -2.55 -4.21 -3.53
CA VAL A 105 -2.53 -3.39 -4.75
C VAL A 105 -1.37 -2.41 -4.71
N LEU A 106 -0.43 -2.57 -5.64
CA LEU A 106 0.74 -1.72 -5.78
C LEU A 106 0.65 -0.88 -7.06
N GLY A 107 0.92 0.41 -6.93
CA GLY A 107 1.04 1.38 -8.00
C GLY A 107 2.49 1.84 -8.16
N PHE A 108 2.95 2.05 -9.39
CA PHE A 108 4.21 2.73 -9.67
C PHE A 108 3.99 3.95 -10.56
N ASN A 109 4.26 5.12 -9.99
CA ASN A 109 4.06 6.42 -10.61
C ASN A 109 2.63 6.64 -11.14
N VAL A 110 1.62 6.04 -10.50
CA VAL A 110 0.21 6.18 -10.89
C VAL A 110 -0.56 7.05 -9.91
N LYS A 111 -1.53 7.79 -10.42
CA LYS A 111 -2.45 8.55 -9.57
C LYS A 111 -3.54 7.62 -9.04
N ILE A 112 -3.80 7.69 -7.73
CA ILE A 112 -4.92 6.97 -7.11
C ILE A 112 -6.05 7.96 -6.84
N ARG A 113 -7.25 7.68 -7.38
CA ARG A 113 -8.43 8.51 -7.12
C ARG A 113 -8.88 8.37 -5.65
N PRO A 114 -9.40 9.43 -5.00
CA PRO A 114 -9.86 9.35 -3.61
C PRO A 114 -10.93 8.28 -3.35
N GLU A 115 -11.80 8.02 -4.33
CA GLU A 115 -12.81 6.96 -4.27
C GLU A 115 -12.20 5.55 -4.12
N VAL A 116 -11.04 5.31 -4.74
CA VAL A 116 -10.32 4.04 -4.66
C VAL A 116 -9.73 3.85 -3.26
N LEU A 117 -9.15 4.91 -2.68
CA LEU A 117 -8.63 4.88 -1.30
C LEU A 117 -9.74 4.65 -0.28
N LYS A 118 -10.89 5.32 -0.44
CA LYS A 118 -12.05 5.11 0.43
C LYS A 118 -12.56 3.67 0.37
N LEU A 119 -12.67 3.11 -0.83
CA LEU A 119 -13.07 1.73 -1.01
C LEU A 119 -12.04 0.76 -0.41
N ALA A 120 -10.76 1.00 -0.65
CA ALA A 120 -9.68 0.20 -0.08
C ALA A 120 -9.72 0.17 1.45
N ALA A 121 -9.92 1.32 2.10
CA ALA A 121 -10.06 1.41 3.55
C ALA A 121 -11.30 0.66 4.06
N THR A 122 -12.42 0.78 3.35
CA THR A 122 -13.69 0.09 3.69
C THR A 122 -13.53 -1.43 3.58
N GLU A 123 -12.89 -1.88 2.51
CA GLU A 123 -12.70 -3.30 2.19
C GLU A 123 -11.46 -3.91 2.85
N LYS A 124 -10.70 -3.11 3.61
CA LYS A 124 -9.43 -3.49 4.25
C LYS A 124 -8.42 -4.08 3.27
N VAL A 125 -8.37 -3.53 2.06
CA VAL A 125 -7.39 -3.88 1.03
C VAL A 125 -6.25 -2.87 1.09
N LEU A 126 -5.01 -3.34 1.17
CA LEU A 126 -3.87 -2.44 1.11
C LEU A 126 -3.67 -1.94 -0.33
N VAL A 127 -3.70 -0.61 -0.50
CA VAL A 127 -3.37 0.06 -1.76
C VAL A 127 -2.26 1.04 -1.50
N LYS A 128 -1.16 0.93 -2.25
CA LYS A 128 -0.02 1.85 -2.16
C LYS A 128 0.47 2.25 -3.53
N ASN A 129 0.98 3.47 -3.66
CA ASN A 129 1.67 3.93 -4.85
C ASN A 129 3.09 4.40 -4.49
N TYR A 130 4.06 3.97 -5.29
CA TYR A 130 5.47 4.27 -5.10
C TYR A 130 5.99 5.14 -6.24
N LYS A 131 7.00 5.94 -5.92
CA LYS A 131 7.77 6.71 -6.91
C LYS A 131 9.13 6.07 -7.18
N LEU A 132 9.60 5.21 -6.29
CA LEU A 132 10.92 4.59 -6.32
C LEU A 132 10.78 3.07 -6.25
N ILE A 133 11.39 2.36 -7.20
CA ILE A 133 11.26 0.89 -7.33
C ILE A 133 11.87 0.20 -6.10
N TYR A 134 13.02 0.67 -5.62
CA TYR A 134 13.73 0.07 -4.49
C TYR A 134 12.92 0.16 -3.19
N GLU A 135 12.19 1.24 -2.96
CA GLU A 135 11.28 1.35 -1.81
C GLU A 135 10.16 0.30 -1.89
N MET A 136 9.55 0.16 -3.07
CA MET A 136 8.52 -0.87 -3.30
C MET A 136 9.06 -2.27 -3.03
N LEU A 137 10.22 -2.62 -3.60
CA LEU A 137 10.82 -3.95 -3.45
C LEU A 137 11.25 -4.23 -2.01
N SER A 138 11.82 -3.24 -1.32
CA SER A 138 12.16 -3.35 0.10
C SER A 138 10.93 -3.67 0.93
N GLU A 139 9.86 -2.91 0.72
CA GLU A 139 8.65 -3.10 1.51
C GLU A 139 7.96 -4.43 1.20
N ILE A 140 7.97 -4.90 -0.05
CA ILE A 140 7.50 -6.26 -0.39
C ILE A 140 8.27 -7.33 0.39
N ASN A 141 9.61 -7.21 0.48
CA ASN A 141 10.42 -8.13 1.28
C ASN A 141 10.04 -8.06 2.75
N ASP A 142 9.81 -6.87 3.29
CA ASP A 142 9.37 -6.69 4.67
C ASP A 142 8.05 -7.46 4.92
N VAL A 143 7.08 -7.40 4.00
CA VAL A 143 5.82 -8.18 4.11
C VAL A 143 6.07 -9.68 4.10
N ILE A 144 6.94 -10.14 3.19
CA ILE A 144 7.28 -11.56 3.03
C ILE A 144 7.92 -12.09 4.31
N GLU A 145 8.76 -11.27 4.95
CA GLU A 145 9.39 -11.54 6.25
C GLU A 145 8.40 -11.46 7.44
N GLY A 146 7.14 -11.13 7.19
CA GLY A 146 6.10 -11.03 8.21
C GLY A 146 6.12 -9.73 8.99
N LYS A 147 6.82 -8.69 8.50
CA LYS A 147 6.69 -7.34 9.04
C LYS A 147 5.36 -6.75 8.58
N GLU A 148 4.70 -6.06 9.51
CA GLU A 148 3.47 -5.35 9.20
C GLU A 148 3.77 -4.24 8.18
N LEU A 149 3.06 -4.26 7.05
CA LEU A 149 3.15 -3.23 6.02
C LEU A 149 3.01 -1.86 6.66
N SER A 150 3.95 -0.96 6.37
CA SER A 150 3.85 0.42 6.87
C SER A 150 2.57 1.01 6.30
N MET A 151 1.48 1.08 7.07
CA MET A 151 0.32 1.86 6.64
C MET A 151 0.86 3.26 6.35
N GLN A 152 0.50 3.82 5.19
CA GLN A 152 0.94 5.15 4.79
C GLN A 152 0.59 6.07 5.95
N GLU A 153 1.60 6.49 6.72
CA GLU A 153 1.39 7.20 7.96
C GLU A 153 0.57 8.45 7.65
N GLU A 154 -0.67 8.46 8.12
CA GLU A 154 -1.53 9.60 7.90
C GLU A 154 -0.96 10.74 8.76
N ILE A 155 -0.37 11.74 8.10
CA ILE A 155 0.17 12.90 8.78
C ILE A 155 -1.02 13.73 9.26
N TYR A 156 -1.19 13.81 10.58
CA TYR A 156 -2.24 14.58 11.22
C TYR A 156 -1.88 16.06 11.33
N GLY A 157 -0.59 16.38 11.44
CA GLY A 157 -0.11 17.75 11.49
C GLY A 157 1.38 17.88 11.66
N VAL A 158 1.85 19.11 11.50
CA VAL A 158 3.24 19.50 11.56
C VAL A 158 3.35 20.71 12.47
N ALA A 159 4.29 20.69 13.41
CA ALA A 159 4.57 21.80 14.30
C ALA A 159 6.06 22.07 14.41
N LYS A 160 6.44 23.33 14.67
CA LYS A 160 7.83 23.74 14.88
C LYS A 160 8.10 23.94 16.36
N ILE A 161 9.22 23.41 16.85
CA ILE A 161 9.66 23.67 18.23
C ILE A 161 10.25 25.08 18.32
N LEU A 162 9.64 25.93 19.15
CA LEU A 162 10.05 27.32 19.37
C LEU A 162 10.78 27.51 20.70
N ALA A 163 10.50 26.67 21.69
CA ALA A 163 11.09 26.80 23.03
C ALA A 163 11.22 25.44 23.73
N ARG A 164 12.12 25.38 24.71
CA ARG A 164 12.24 24.27 25.66
C ARG A 164 12.00 24.79 27.07
N PHE A 165 11.18 24.09 27.85
CA PHE A 165 10.93 24.43 29.25
C PHE A 165 11.25 23.23 30.14
N PRO A 166 12.07 23.38 31.19
CA PRO A 166 12.30 22.30 32.15
C PRO A 166 11.01 22.00 32.93
N TYR A 167 10.68 20.72 33.09
CA TYR A 167 9.51 20.30 33.87
C TYR A 167 9.79 18.98 34.62
N GLU A 168 9.98 19.11 35.94
CA GLU A 168 10.34 17.99 36.81
C GLU A 168 11.57 17.20 36.29
N LYS A 169 11.36 15.97 35.83
CA LYS A 169 12.39 15.06 35.27
C LYS A 169 12.35 14.98 33.74
N THR A 170 11.57 15.84 33.09
CA THR A 170 11.41 15.88 31.64
C THR A 170 11.44 17.33 31.14
N GLU A 171 11.23 17.52 29.85
CA GLU A 171 11.17 18.83 29.24
C GLU A 171 9.88 18.96 28.43
N VAL A 172 9.30 20.16 28.47
CA VAL A 172 8.16 20.54 27.65
C VAL A 172 8.69 21.22 26.40
N LEU A 173 8.27 20.72 25.24
CA LEU A 173 8.52 21.33 23.95
C LEU A 173 7.44 22.38 23.73
N GLY A 174 7.81 23.65 23.66
CA GLY A 174 6.93 24.72 23.19
C GLY A 174 6.87 24.67 21.67
N ILE A 175 5.69 24.35 21.12
CA ILE A 175 5.48 24.17 19.69
C ILE A 175 4.50 25.21 19.14
N ALA A 176 4.68 25.55 17.86
CA ALA A 176 3.68 26.26 17.05
C ALA A 176 3.25 25.36 15.88
N VAL A 177 1.96 25.12 15.73
CA VAL A 177 1.44 24.27 14.67
C VAL A 177 1.49 25.02 13.35
N THR A 178 2.25 24.48 12.40
CA THR A 178 2.40 25.05 11.06
C THR A 178 1.39 24.49 10.07
N ASP A 179 0.94 23.25 10.28
CA ASP A 179 -0.07 22.61 9.44
C ASP A 179 -0.84 21.51 10.20
N GLY A 180 -2.10 21.27 9.82
CA GLY A 180 -2.97 20.26 10.43
C GLY A 180 -3.26 20.46 11.93
N ARG A 181 -3.11 19.36 12.71
CA ARG A 181 -3.35 19.35 14.16
C ARG A 181 -2.30 18.54 14.92
N VAL A 182 -2.14 18.89 16.19
CA VAL A 182 -1.38 18.10 17.17
C VAL A 182 -2.33 17.73 18.30
N ALA A 183 -2.45 16.44 18.62
CA ALA A 183 -3.28 15.97 19.73
C ALA A 183 -2.51 15.10 20.71
N LYS A 184 -3.02 15.07 21.95
CA LYS A 184 -2.54 14.12 22.96
C LYS A 184 -2.81 12.70 22.48
N GLY A 185 -1.79 11.85 22.51
CA GLY A 185 -1.84 10.44 22.10
C GLY A 185 -1.38 10.17 20.67
N ASP A 186 -1.15 11.21 19.85
CA ASP A 186 -0.57 11.04 18.51
C ASP A 186 0.86 10.46 18.61
N LYS A 187 1.25 9.66 17.62
CA LYS A 187 2.67 9.37 17.39
C LYS A 187 3.31 10.63 16.80
N ALA A 188 4.55 10.89 17.18
CA ALA A 188 5.29 12.07 16.79
C ALA A 188 6.69 11.67 16.36
N ARG A 189 7.10 12.14 15.18
CA ARG A 189 8.45 12.05 14.66
C ARG A 189 9.13 13.41 14.77
N ILE A 190 10.32 13.45 15.37
CA ILE A 190 11.13 14.67 15.46
C ILE A 190 12.11 14.68 14.29
N VAL A 191 12.12 15.77 13.53
CA VAL A 191 12.94 15.94 12.33
C VAL A 191 13.79 17.20 12.45
N ARG A 192 15.08 17.07 12.17
CA ARG A 192 16.08 18.15 12.16
C ARG A 192 16.61 18.30 10.74
N GLY A 193 16.16 19.35 10.03
CA GLY A 193 16.43 19.47 8.59
C GLY A 193 15.76 18.33 7.84
N ASP A 194 16.56 17.42 7.28
CA ASP A 194 16.11 16.22 6.58
C ASP A 194 16.37 14.93 7.38
N GLU A 195 16.95 15.02 8.59
CA GLU A 195 17.28 13.86 9.42
C GLU A 195 16.22 13.59 10.49
N VAL A 196 15.84 12.32 10.64
CA VAL A 196 14.93 11.88 11.71
C VAL A 196 15.72 11.69 13.00
N VAL A 197 15.41 12.51 14.01
CA VAL A 197 16.02 12.43 15.36
C VAL A 197 15.47 11.22 16.12
N GLY A 198 14.18 10.93 15.96
CA GLY A 198 13.54 9.77 16.56
C GLY A 198 12.02 9.86 16.58
N GLU A 199 11.41 8.79 17.10
CA GLU A 199 9.96 8.67 17.24
C GLU A 199 9.54 8.58 18.71
N ALA A 200 8.40 9.18 19.02
CA ALA A 200 7.82 9.22 20.34
C ALA A 200 6.30 9.35 20.28
N ARG A 201 5.65 9.38 21.45
CA ARG A 201 4.20 9.61 21.59
C ARG A 201 3.94 10.84 22.45
N ILE A 202 2.95 11.64 22.09
CA ILE A 202 2.56 12.83 22.85
C ILE A 202 1.76 12.40 24.10
N THR A 203 2.36 12.51 25.27
CA THR A 203 1.75 12.09 26.55
C THR A 203 1.04 13.24 27.27
N SER A 204 1.39 14.48 26.96
CA SER A 204 0.74 15.68 27.50
C SER A 204 0.67 16.77 26.43
N LEU A 205 -0.43 17.52 26.43
CA LEU A 205 -0.63 18.71 25.61
C LEU A 205 -1.30 19.77 26.48
N ARG A 206 -0.70 20.96 26.55
CA ARG A 206 -1.18 22.07 27.38
C ARG A 206 -1.06 23.39 26.65
N GLN A 207 -2.02 24.29 26.90
CA GLN A 207 -1.91 25.69 26.51
C GLN A 207 -1.84 26.52 27.78
N GLY A 208 -0.68 27.14 28.02
CA GLY A 208 -0.36 27.72 29.32
C GLY A 208 -0.41 26.68 30.45
N LYS A 209 -1.37 26.81 31.37
CA LYS A 209 -1.56 25.88 32.50
C LYS A 209 -2.67 24.85 32.26
N GLU A 210 -3.51 25.06 31.24
CA GLU A 210 -4.67 24.21 30.99
C GLU A 210 -4.31 23.01 30.12
N GLN A 211 -4.88 21.85 30.45
CA GLN A 211 -4.69 20.64 29.66
C GLN A 211 -5.76 20.57 28.56
N ILE A 212 -5.32 20.39 27.32
CA ILE A 212 -6.18 20.35 26.15
C ILE A 212 -5.97 19.04 25.39
N SER A 213 -6.96 18.66 24.58
CA SER A 213 -6.90 17.42 23.79
C SER A 213 -6.24 17.59 22.44
N LYS A 214 -6.36 18.77 21.82
CA LYS A 214 -5.82 19.10 20.49
C LYS A 214 -5.50 20.58 20.37
N VAL A 215 -4.58 20.90 19.47
CA VAL A 215 -4.22 22.25 19.02
C VAL A 215 -4.13 22.26 17.49
N GLU A 216 -4.56 23.35 16.85
CA GLU A 216 -4.69 23.45 15.38
C GLU A 216 -3.69 24.46 14.79
N THR A 217 -3.59 24.49 13.46
CA THR A 217 -2.70 25.41 12.73
C THR A 217 -2.80 26.86 13.21
N GLY A 218 -1.65 27.49 13.44
CA GLY A 218 -1.53 28.88 13.89
C GLY A 218 -1.57 29.07 15.41
N GLU A 219 -1.82 28.00 16.16
CA GLU A 219 -1.81 28.04 17.63
C GLU A 219 -0.50 27.48 18.22
N GLU A 220 -0.23 27.89 19.45
CA GLU A 220 0.91 27.42 20.25
C GLU A 220 0.46 26.56 21.43
N ALA A 221 1.26 25.54 21.73
CA ALA A 221 1.05 24.67 22.88
C ALA A 221 2.37 24.10 23.41
N GLY A 222 2.37 23.64 24.66
CA GLY A 222 3.42 22.82 25.24
C GLY A 222 3.08 21.34 25.13
N ILE A 223 4.00 20.54 24.58
CA ILE A 223 3.88 19.08 24.54
C ILE A 223 4.95 18.39 25.38
N ILE A 224 4.61 17.22 25.91
CA ILE A 224 5.57 16.25 26.47
C ILE A 224 5.49 14.99 25.63
N ILE A 225 6.65 14.47 25.23
CA ILE A 225 6.77 13.27 24.41
C ILE A 225 7.43 12.11 25.18
N THR A 226 7.13 10.88 24.80
CA THR A 226 7.73 9.67 25.40
C THR A 226 8.00 8.60 24.33
N PRO A 227 9.23 8.05 24.24
CA PRO A 227 10.41 8.35 25.06
C PRO A 227 10.92 9.80 24.85
N PHE A 228 11.76 10.27 25.77
CA PHE A 228 12.45 11.55 25.60
C PHE A 228 13.41 11.45 24.40
N LEU A 229 13.41 12.49 23.56
CA LEU A 229 14.29 12.62 22.40
C LEU A 229 15.11 13.89 22.53
N ASP A 230 16.34 13.88 22.03
CA ASP A 230 17.23 15.04 22.07
C ASP A 230 16.87 16.06 20.97
N PHE A 231 15.86 16.87 21.25
CA PHE A 231 15.36 17.90 20.34
C PHE A 231 16.07 19.24 20.52
N THR A 232 16.10 20.03 19.44
CA THR A 232 16.65 21.39 19.41
C THR A 232 15.55 22.38 18.99
N ILE A 233 15.67 23.64 19.42
CA ILE A 233 14.79 24.72 18.93
C ILE A 233 14.95 24.84 17.42
N GLY A 234 13.84 24.82 16.69
CA GLY A 234 13.79 24.82 15.23
C GLY A 234 13.52 23.44 14.62
N ASP A 235 13.66 22.35 15.37
CA ASP A 235 13.26 21.02 14.91
C ASP A 235 11.73 20.97 14.65
N MET A 236 11.33 20.07 13.75
CA MET A 236 9.94 19.87 13.34
C MET A 236 9.37 18.63 14.03
N VAL A 237 8.13 18.73 14.48
CA VAL A 237 7.32 17.64 15.05
C VAL A 237 6.28 17.24 14.01
N ILE A 238 6.37 16.03 13.48
CA ILE A 238 5.41 15.48 12.53
C ILE A 238 4.52 14.49 13.29
N CYS A 239 3.24 14.79 13.41
CA CYS A 239 2.27 13.94 14.08
C CYS A 239 1.61 12.98 13.08
N HIS A 240 1.52 11.70 13.43
CA HIS A 240 0.98 10.66 12.54
C HIS A 240 0.26 9.52 13.27
N GLY A 241 -0.50 8.73 12.49
CA GLY A 241 -1.25 7.54 12.91
C GLY A 241 -0.47 6.24 12.86
#